data_AF-A0A956QDZ2-F1
#
_entry.id   AF-A0A956QDZ2-F1
#
_cell.length_a   1.000
_cell.length_b   1.000
_cell.length_c   1.000
_cell.angle_alpha   90.00
_cell.angle_beta   90.00
_cell.angle_gamma   90.00
#
_symmetry.space_group_name_H-M   'P 1'
#
loop_
_entity.id
_entity.type
_entity.pdbx_description
1 polymer ?
#
loop_
_entity_poly.entity_id
_entity_poly.type
_entity_poly.pdbx_seq_one_letter_code
_entity_poly.pdbx_strand_id
1 'polypeptide(L)' 'MAKGRTKMIEAAARLIHKQGYHATGLAEVVDKSGAPRGSIYHYFPRGKNQLVEEAIEAACLRLVGYLEPL' A
#
# COMPACT_ATOMS: atom_id res chain seq x y z
N MET A 1 14.48 -5.13 7.66
CA MET A 1 13.92 -3.78 7.46
C MET A 1 12.76 -3.73 6.45
N ALA A 2 11.96 -4.80 6.32
CA ALA A 2 10.84 -4.87 5.36
C ALA A 2 9.44 -4.55 5.95
N LYS A 3 9.31 -4.40 7.29
CA LYS A 3 7.98 -4.28 7.92
C LYS A 3 7.24 -2.97 7.61
N GLY A 4 7.93 -1.83 7.58
CA GLY A 4 7.28 -0.52 7.40
C GLY A 4 6.71 -0.35 5.99
N ARG A 5 7.51 -0.66 4.97
CA ARG A 5 7.12 -0.61 3.56
C ARG A 5 5.93 -1.52 3.25
N THR A 6 6.01 -2.80 3.63
CA THR A 6 4.93 -3.77 3.41
C THR A 6 3.64 -3.37 4.13
N LYS A 7 3.72 -2.90 5.39
CA LYS A 7 2.54 -2.42 6.12
C LYS A 7 1.86 -1.23 5.45
N MET A 8 2.62 -0.32 4.84
CA MET A 8 2.06 0.80 4.07
C MET A 8 1.39 0.33 2.78
N ILE A 9 1.98 -0.63 2.06
CA ILE A 9 1.37 -1.24 0.87
C ILE A 9 0.03 -1.90 1.22
N GLU A 10 -0.01 -2.68 2.30
CA GLU A 10 -1.23 -3.31 2.78
C GLU A 10 -2.30 -2.30 3.22
N ALA A 11 -1.91 -1.26 3.95
CA ALA A 11 -2.82 -0.20 4.37
C ALA A 11 -3.38 0.57 3.16
N ALA A 12 -2.53 0.91 2.19
CA ALA A 12 -2.93 1.54 0.95
C ALA A 12 -3.92 0.66 0.16
N ALA A 13 -3.63 -0.63 -0.01
CA ALA A 13 -4.54 -1.56 -0.70
C ALA A 13 -5.93 -1.59 -0.04
N ARG A 14 -5.99 -1.65 1.29
CA ARG A 14 -7.27 -1.62 2.04
C ARG A 14 -8.02 -0.31 1.86
N LEU A 15 -7.32 0.83 1.95
CA LEU A 15 -7.95 2.15 1.79
C LEU A 15 -8.46 2.34 0.35
N ILE A 16 -7.66 2.01 -0.66
CA ILE A 16 -8.06 2.11 -2.07
C ILE A 16 -9.30 1.25 -2.34
N HIS A 17 -9.34 0.03 -1.82
CA HIS A 17 -10.52 -0.84 -1.95
C HIS A 17 -11.77 -0.21 -1.29
N LYS A 18 -11.61 0.48 -0.16
CA LYS A 18 -12.73 1.06 0.60
C LYS A 18 -13.23 2.40 0.06
N GLN A 19 -12.33 3.30 -0.34
CA GLN A 19 -12.65 4.70 -0.65
C GLN A 19 -12.06 5.21 -1.98
N GLY A 20 -11.36 4.36 -2.72
CA GLY A 20 -10.77 4.71 -4.00
C GLY A 20 -9.46 5.51 -3.89
N TYR A 21 -8.82 5.71 -5.05
CA TYR A 21 -7.51 6.34 -5.16
C TYR A 21 -7.50 7.79 -4.65
N HIS A 22 -8.42 8.64 -5.13
CA HIS A 22 -8.40 10.07 -4.83
C HIS A 22 -8.58 10.36 -3.33
N ALA A 23 -9.45 9.60 -2.65
CA ALA A 23 -9.69 9.75 -1.22
C ALA A 23 -8.61 9.12 -0.33
N THR A 24 -7.64 8.38 -0.88
CA THR A 24 -6.56 7.77 -0.10
C THR A 24 -5.36 8.72 0.02
N GLY A 25 -5.07 9.23 1.21
CA GLY A 25 -3.95 10.15 1.46
C GLY A 25 -2.69 9.44 2.00
N LEU A 26 -1.49 9.96 1.68
CA LEU A 26 -0.22 9.43 2.20
C LEU A 26 -0.16 9.42 3.74
N ALA A 27 -0.62 10.50 4.38
CA ALA A 27 -0.64 10.61 5.83
C ALA A 27 -1.54 9.55 6.50
N GLU A 28 -2.72 9.31 5.90
CA GLU A 28 -3.65 8.28 6.36
C GLU A 28 -3.04 6.88 6.21
N VAL A 29 -2.35 6.61 5.10
CA VAL A 29 -1.66 5.32 4.91
C VAL A 29 -0.61 5.10 5.99
N VAL A 30 0.23 6.11 6.30
CA VAL A 30 1.23 6.01 7.38
C VAL A 30 0.55 5.71 8.71
N ASP A 31 -0.50 6.46 9.05
CA ASP A 31 -1.27 6.28 10.27
C ASP A 31 -1.86 4.87 10.38
N LYS A 32 -2.56 4.39 9.35
CA LYS A 32 -3.19 3.06 9.33
C LYS A 32 -2.20 1.91 9.22
N SER A 33 -0.98 2.16 8.73
CA SER A 33 0.07 1.15 8.64
C SER A 33 0.78 0.90 9.98
N GLY A 34 0.75 1.88 10.90
CA GLY A 34 1.58 1.86 12.11
C GLY A 34 3.09 1.95 11.82
N ALA A 35 3.48 2.40 10.62
CA ALA A 35 4.86 2.73 10.30
C ALA A 35 5.25 4.08 10.93
N PRO A 36 6.56 4.33 11.16
CA PRO A 36 7.01 5.60 11.72
C PRO A 36 6.55 6.80 10.89
N ARG A 37 6.06 7.84 11.57
CA ARG A 37 5.74 9.12 10.93
C ARG A 37 7.00 9.65 10.22
N GLY A 38 6.84 10.11 8.98
CA GLY A 38 7.94 10.61 8.15
C GLY A 38 8.66 9.55 7.30
N SER A 39 8.44 8.25 7.49
CA SER A 39 9.15 7.23 6.71
C SER A 39 8.67 7.08 5.26
N ILE A 40 7.53 7.70 4.90
CA ILE A 40 6.87 7.40 3.61
C ILE A 40 7.70 7.78 2.40
N TYR A 41 8.34 8.96 2.39
CA TYR A 41 9.16 9.41 1.27
C TYR A 41 10.51 8.69 1.18
N HIS A 42 10.98 8.10 2.30
CA HIS A 42 12.12 7.19 2.27
C HIS A 42 11.79 5.88 1.54
N TYR A 43 10.58 5.35 1.74
CA TYR A 43 10.16 4.09 1.12
C TYR A 43 9.55 4.24 -0.28
N PHE A 44 8.89 5.38 -0.55
CA PHE A 44 8.20 5.70 -1.79
C PHE A 44 8.64 7.09 -2.26
N PRO A 45 9.87 7.23 -2.79
CA PRO A 45 10.41 8.52 -3.24
C PRO A 45 9.59 9.15 -4.37
N ARG A 46 8.86 8.34 -5.17
CA ARG A 46 7.91 8.82 -6.19
C ARG A 46 6.52 9.14 -5.62
N GLY A 47 6.34 9.10 -4.30
CA GLY A 47 5.14 9.51 -3.59
C GLY A 47 3.94 8.57 -3.79
N LYS A 48 2.73 9.17 -3.82
CA LYS A 48 1.45 8.44 -3.83
C LYS A 48 1.29 7.48 -5.00
N ASN A 49 1.76 7.84 -6.18
CA ASN A 49 1.60 7.01 -7.36
C ASN A 49 2.36 5.69 -7.21
N GLN A 50 3.63 5.75 -6.78
CA GLN A 50 4.42 4.54 -6.55
C GLN A 50 3.81 3.65 -5.46
N LEU A 51 3.38 4.23 -4.33
CA LEU A 51 2.72 3.46 -3.29
C LEU A 51 1.46 2.74 -3.81
N VAL A 52 0.67 3.42 -4.63
CA VAL A 52 -0.57 2.88 -5.20
C VAL A 52 -0.28 1.80 -6.25
N GLU A 53 0.66 2.04 -7.15
CA GLU A 53 1.14 1.07 -8.16
C GLU A 53 1.47 -0.26 -7.46
N GLU A 54 2.29 -0.20 -6.41
CA GLU A 54 2.72 -1.37 -5.66
C GLU A 54 1.62 -2.00 -4.78
N ALA A 55 0.69 -1.18 -4.27
CA ALA A 55 -0.48 -1.68 -3.54
C ALA A 55 -1.43 -2.48 -4.45
N ILE A 56 -1.64 -2.01 -5.67
CA ILE A 56 -2.43 -2.71 -6.69
C ILE A 56 -1.71 -3.98 -7.11
N GLU A 57 -0.41 -3.92 -7.41
CA GLU A 57 0.40 -5.10 -7.76
C GLU A 57 0.33 -6.17 -6.67
N ALA A 58 0.53 -5.78 -5.40
CA ALA A 58 0.44 -6.71 -4.28
C ALA A 58 -0.98 -7.31 -4.11
N ALA A 59 -2.03 -6.55 -4.43
CA ALA A 59 -3.40 -7.06 -4.41
C ALA A 59 -3.67 -8.05 -5.56
N CYS A 60 -3.18 -7.74 -6.76
CA CYS A 60 -3.26 -8.63 -7.92
C CYS A 60 -2.52 -9.95 -7.66
N LEU A 61 -1.29 -9.90 -7.13
CA LEU A 61 -0.51 -11.11 -6.81
C LEU A 61 -1.22 -11.99 -5.78
N ARG A 62 -1.86 -11.41 -4.76
CA ARG A 62 -2.70 -12.18 -3.82
C ARG A 62 -3.88 -12.84 -4.53
N LEU A 63 -4.55 -12.13 -5.43
CA LEU A 63 -5.66 -12.68 -6.20
C LEU A 63 -5.21 -13.83 -7.09
N VAL A 64 -4.13 -13.66 -7.85
CA VAL A 64 -3.55 -14.71 -8.70
C VAL A 64 -3.15 -15.93 -7.88
N GLY A 65 -2.57 -15.75 -6.69
CA GLY A 65 -2.26 -16.87 -5.79
C GLY A 65 -3.48 -17.67 -5.34
N TYR A 66 -4.69 -17.08 -5.31
CA TYR A 66 -5.93 -17.83 -5.09
C TYR A 66 -6.45 -18.55 -6.34
N LEU A 67 -5.99 -18.14 -7.53
CA LEU A 67 -6.37 -18.73 -8.82
C LEU A 67 -5.44 -19.87 -9.24
N GLU A 68 -4.19 -19.90 -8.75
CA GLU A 68 -3.23 -21.01 -8.98
C GLU A 68 -3.45 -22.26 -8.11
N PRO A 69 -4.71 -22.70 -7.89
CA PRO A 69 -4.99 -24.13 -7.84
C PRO A 69 -6.19 -24.52 -8.72
N LEU A 70 -6.06 -24.33 -10.04
CA LEU A 70 -6.91 -24.95 -11.07
C LEU A 70 -6.08 -25.81 -12.01
#